data_AF-A0A9X1RCJ4-F1
#
_entry.id   AF-A0A9X1RCJ4-F1
#
_cell.length_a   1.000
_cell.length_b   1.000
_cell.length_c   1.000
_cell.angle_alpha   90.00
_cell.angle_beta   90.00
_cell.angle_gamma   90.00
#
_symmetry.space_group_name_H-M   'P 1'
#
loop_
_entity.id
_entity.type
_entity.pdbx_description
1 polymer ?
#
loop_
_entity_poly.entity_id
_entity_poly.type
_entity_poly.pdbx_seq_one_letter_code
_entity_poly.pdbx_strand_id
1 'polypeptide(L)'
;MPVIEDENRAGYGWQFDIHDGTKTQTCAPCQIKFVRDRKDQDADFRTLVRMAKKWRNQAELKPLKSFAIELIMAHVLAKQGNGASIEQRFRNFLLYVAQSQLKEEIKFPENVAPFTTFCDPVVILDPVYSLNNVTSRISEDERKQIVAAAQEAWETSNFASAENDNEVWKEIFGPRFKTED
;
A
#
# COMPACT_ATOMS: atom_id res chain seq x y z
N MET A 1 -10.31 -6.27 -15.51
CA MET A 1 -10.64 -7.70 -15.63
C MET A 1 -12.10 -7.88 -15.29
N PRO A 2 -12.87 -8.61 -16.11
CA PRO A 2 -14.25 -8.94 -15.75
C PRO A 2 -14.25 -9.78 -14.46
N VAL A 3 -15.24 -9.55 -13.60
CA VAL A 3 -15.51 -10.34 -12.41
C VAL A 3 -16.80 -11.10 -12.67
N ILE A 4 -16.79 -12.42 -12.48
CA ILE A 4 -17.99 -13.25 -12.55
C ILE A 4 -18.58 -13.31 -11.15
N GLU A 5 -19.80 -12.78 -10.96
CA GLU A 5 -20.46 -12.75 -9.66
C GLU A 5 -20.67 -14.16 -9.10
N ASP A 6 -20.52 -14.30 -7.79
CA ASP A 6 -20.86 -15.52 -7.07
C ASP A 6 -22.36 -15.50 -6.75
N GLU A 7 -23.11 -16.39 -7.40
CA GLU A 7 -24.58 -16.50 -7.24
C GLU A 7 -25.01 -16.72 -5.78
N ASN A 8 -24.13 -17.26 -4.93
CA ASN A 8 -24.44 -17.59 -3.55
C ASN A 8 -23.98 -16.52 -2.54
N ARG A 9 -23.19 -15.53 -2.98
CA ARG A 9 -22.61 -14.49 -2.10
C ARG A 9 -22.59 -13.14 -2.80
N ALA A 10 -23.61 -12.33 -2.53
CA ALA A 10 -23.74 -10.99 -3.07
C ALA A 10 -22.45 -10.15 -2.89
N GLY A 11 -22.00 -9.52 -3.97
CA GLY A 11 -20.79 -8.70 -4.00
C GLY A 11 -19.46 -9.47 -4.07
N TYR A 12 -19.48 -10.80 -3.85
CA TYR A 12 -18.35 -11.66 -4.15
C TYR A 12 -18.38 -12.08 -5.62
N GLY A 13 -17.22 -12.40 -6.13
CA GLY A 13 -17.08 -12.95 -7.46
C GLY A 13 -15.70 -13.53 -7.69
N TRP A 14 -15.49 -13.94 -8.92
CA TRP A 14 -14.30 -14.63 -9.37
C TRP A 14 -13.61 -13.80 -10.44
N GLN A 15 -12.36 -13.47 -10.16
CA GLN A 15 -11.46 -12.87 -11.12
C GLN A 15 -10.55 -13.97 -11.69
N PHE A 16 -10.39 -13.95 -13.00
CA PHE A 16 -9.50 -14.87 -13.70
C PHE A 16 -8.24 -14.12 -14.11
N ASP A 17 -7.08 -14.74 -13.92
CA ASP A 17 -5.84 -14.23 -14.49
C ASP A 17 -5.88 -14.38 -16.03
N ILE A 18 -5.41 -13.38 -16.77
CA ILE A 18 -5.40 -13.43 -18.25
C ILE A 18 -4.31 -14.34 -18.81
N HIS A 19 -3.26 -14.61 -18.04
CA HIS A 19 -2.09 -15.34 -18.52
C HIS A 19 -2.25 -16.85 -18.28
N ASP A 20 -2.76 -17.23 -17.11
CA ASP A 20 -2.84 -18.64 -16.72
C ASP A 20 -4.28 -19.11 -16.39
N GLY A 21 -5.27 -18.21 -16.40
CA GLY A 21 -6.66 -18.56 -16.11
C GLY A 21 -6.93 -18.87 -14.64
N THR A 22 -5.97 -18.64 -13.74
CA THR A 22 -6.13 -18.90 -12.30
C THR A 22 -7.31 -18.11 -11.76
N LYS A 23 -8.17 -18.82 -11.04
CA LYS A 23 -9.41 -18.31 -10.47
C LYS A 23 -9.16 -17.82 -9.04
N THR A 24 -9.32 -16.51 -8.81
CA THR A 24 -9.16 -15.88 -7.49
C THR A 24 -10.50 -15.31 -7.04
N GLN A 25 -10.92 -15.65 -5.82
CA GLN A 25 -12.11 -15.04 -5.23
C GLN A 25 -11.81 -13.58 -4.85
N THR A 26 -12.74 -12.69 -5.14
CA THR A 26 -12.63 -11.27 -4.81
C THR A 26 -13.99 -10.72 -4.38
N CYS A 27 -13.99 -9.63 -3.61
CA CYS A 27 -15.17 -8.82 -3.36
C CYS A 27 -14.76 -7.35 -3.44
N ALA A 28 -14.86 -6.76 -4.64
CA ALA A 28 -14.54 -5.36 -4.85
C ALA A 28 -15.32 -4.41 -3.91
N PRO A 29 -16.63 -4.61 -3.65
CA PRO A 29 -17.35 -3.82 -2.65
C PRO A 29 -16.75 -3.94 -1.24
N CYS A 30 -16.29 -5.13 -0.85
CA CYS A 30 -15.69 -5.37 0.46
C CYS A 30 -14.30 -4.69 0.57
N GLN A 31 -13.48 -4.74 -0.48
CA GLN A 31 -12.20 -4.01 -0.54
C GLN A 31 -12.42 -2.50 -0.47
N ILE A 32 -13.43 -1.98 -1.20
CA ILE A 32 -13.82 -0.56 -1.12
C ILE A 32 -14.26 -0.21 0.31
N LYS A 33 -15.06 -1.07 0.94
CA LYS A 33 -15.47 -0.88 2.34
C LYS A 33 -14.27 -0.85 3.27
N PHE A 34 -13.34 -1.79 3.15
CA PHE A 34 -12.10 -1.81 3.95
C PHE A 34 -11.35 -0.46 3.86
N VAL A 35 -11.13 0.03 2.64
CA VAL A 35 -10.46 1.32 2.42
C VAL A 35 -11.29 2.49 2.95
N ARG A 36 -12.62 2.43 2.86
CA ARG A 36 -13.52 3.46 3.40
C ARG A 36 -13.44 3.51 4.92
N ASP A 37 -13.49 2.38 5.60
CA ASP A 37 -13.45 2.32 7.07
C ASP A 37 -12.15 2.95 7.62
N ARG A 38 -11.02 2.82 6.91
CA ARG A 38 -9.75 3.49 7.28
C ARG A 38 -9.77 5.01 7.06
N LYS A 39 -10.49 5.49 6.04
CA LYS A 39 -10.71 6.94 5.84
C LYS A 39 -11.63 7.51 6.91
N ASP A 40 -12.58 6.73 7.40
CA ASP A 40 -13.47 7.15 8.48
C ASP A 40 -12.73 7.18 9.83
N GLN A 41 -11.74 6.30 10.02
CA GLN A 41 -10.84 6.31 11.19
C GLN A 41 -9.83 7.47 11.15
N ASP A 42 -9.42 7.90 9.96
CA ASP A 42 -8.38 8.90 9.79
C ASP A 42 -8.68 9.83 8.59
N ALA A 43 -9.00 11.07 8.91
CA ALA A 43 -9.34 12.10 7.92
C ALA A 43 -8.21 12.34 6.91
N ASP A 44 -6.95 12.13 7.31
CA ASP A 44 -5.77 12.34 6.46
C ASP A 44 -5.39 11.11 5.63
N PHE A 45 -6.05 9.97 5.81
CA PHE A 45 -5.69 8.71 5.16
C PHE A 45 -5.66 8.85 3.64
N ARG A 46 -6.64 9.58 3.10
CA ARG A 46 -6.72 9.87 1.65
C ARG A 46 -5.52 10.71 1.18
N THR A 47 -5.10 11.68 1.98
CA THR A 47 -3.95 12.55 1.68
C THR A 47 -2.66 11.75 1.70
N LEU A 48 -2.45 10.95 2.74
CA LEU A 48 -1.28 10.07 2.87
C LEU A 48 -1.17 9.06 1.72
N VAL A 49 -2.27 8.41 1.35
CA VAL A 49 -2.32 7.50 0.18
C VAL A 49 -1.98 8.23 -1.12
N ARG A 50 -2.44 9.48 -1.30
CA ARG A 50 -2.10 10.30 -2.48
C ARG A 50 -0.61 10.67 -2.50
N MET A 51 -0.04 11.03 -1.35
CA MET A 51 1.40 11.29 -1.22
C MET A 51 2.22 10.05 -1.59
N ALA A 52 1.89 8.89 -1.03
CA ALA A 52 2.56 7.63 -1.35
C ALA A 52 2.43 7.23 -2.82
N LYS A 53 1.26 7.45 -3.44
CA LYS A 53 1.08 7.24 -4.89
C LYS A 53 1.92 8.21 -5.73
N LYS A 54 2.03 9.47 -5.30
CA LYS A 54 2.83 10.49 -5.98
C LYS A 54 4.32 10.15 -5.92
N TRP A 55 4.83 9.80 -4.73
CA TRP A 55 6.18 9.27 -4.55
C TRP A 55 6.43 8.05 -5.43
N ARG A 56 5.55 7.04 -5.37
CA ARG A 56 5.66 5.81 -6.17
C ARG A 56 5.77 6.11 -7.67
N ASN A 57 5.01 7.09 -8.16
CA ASN A 57 5.06 7.50 -9.57
C ASN A 57 6.36 8.25 -9.89
N GLN A 58 6.81 9.15 -9.00
CA GLN A 58 8.06 9.90 -9.16
C GLN A 58 9.29 8.99 -9.16
N ALA A 59 9.30 7.96 -8.31
CA ALA A 59 10.34 6.93 -8.24
C ALA A 59 10.15 5.81 -9.28
N GLU A 60 9.19 5.92 -10.20
CA GLU A 60 8.90 4.96 -11.27
C GLU A 60 8.68 3.49 -10.84
N LEU A 61 8.22 3.26 -9.60
CA LEU A 61 8.03 1.92 -9.02
C LEU A 61 6.72 1.27 -9.51
N LYS A 62 6.61 0.99 -10.82
CA LYS A 62 5.46 0.35 -11.48
C LYS A 62 4.96 -0.96 -10.83
N PRO A 63 5.80 -1.80 -10.21
CA PRO A 63 5.35 -3.03 -9.53
C PRO A 63 4.51 -2.76 -8.29
N LEU A 64 4.78 -1.66 -7.56
CA LEU A 64 4.03 -1.28 -6.36
C LEU A 64 2.67 -0.70 -6.74
N LYS A 65 1.65 -1.56 -6.75
CA LYS A 65 0.28 -1.18 -7.15
C LYS A 65 -0.39 -0.28 -6.11
N SER A 66 -1.31 0.55 -6.60
CA SER A 66 -2.13 1.45 -5.79
C SER A 66 -2.79 0.80 -4.58
N PHE A 67 -3.32 -0.42 -4.76
CA PHE A 67 -4.00 -1.13 -3.67
C PHE A 67 -3.01 -1.62 -2.61
N ALA A 68 -1.82 -2.11 -3.00
CA ALA A 68 -0.76 -2.46 -2.05
C ALA A 68 -0.33 -1.24 -1.21
N ILE A 69 -0.24 -0.04 -1.80
CA ILE A 69 0.03 1.20 -1.06
C ILE A 69 -1.04 1.47 0.00
N GLU A 70 -2.32 1.32 -0.37
CA GLU A 70 -3.45 1.51 0.56
C GLU A 70 -3.40 0.51 1.72
N LEU A 71 -3.03 -0.74 1.46
CA LEU A 71 -2.88 -1.79 2.46
C LEU A 71 -1.69 -1.56 3.40
N ILE A 72 -0.52 -1.18 2.87
CA ILE A 72 0.64 -0.81 3.69
C ILE A 72 0.30 0.41 4.57
N MET A 73 -0.36 1.43 4.02
CA MET A 73 -0.77 2.60 4.79
C MET A 73 -1.77 2.24 5.90
N ALA A 74 -2.74 1.36 5.62
CA ALA A 74 -3.68 0.85 6.61
C ALA A 74 -2.97 0.09 7.74
N HIS A 75 -1.95 -0.71 7.42
CA HIS A 75 -1.14 -1.43 8.40
C HIS A 75 -0.33 -0.48 9.28
N VAL A 76 0.32 0.53 8.69
CA VAL A 76 1.06 1.56 9.44
C VAL A 76 0.12 2.35 10.35
N LEU A 77 -1.07 2.74 9.87
CA LEU A 77 -2.11 3.38 10.68
C LEU A 77 -2.51 2.52 11.88
N ALA A 78 -2.71 1.20 11.68
CA ALA A 78 -3.08 0.29 12.77
C ALA A 78 -1.96 0.15 13.82
N LYS A 79 -0.68 0.14 13.40
CA LYS A 79 0.47 0.01 14.30
C LYS A 79 0.82 1.30 15.05
N GLN A 80 0.63 2.46 14.43
CA GLN A 80 1.19 3.72 14.91
C GLN A 80 0.14 4.82 15.20
N GLY A 81 -1.12 4.58 14.84
CA GLY A 81 -2.22 5.54 15.02
C GLY A 81 -2.16 6.74 14.07
N ASN A 82 -3.01 7.73 14.36
CA ASN A 82 -3.19 8.95 13.56
C ASN A 82 -2.80 10.25 14.28
N GLY A 83 -2.20 10.18 15.47
CA GLY A 83 -1.93 11.36 16.31
C GLY A 83 -0.74 12.23 15.89
N ALA A 84 0.10 11.76 14.96
CA ALA A 84 1.24 12.52 14.45
C ALA A 84 0.85 13.40 13.25
N SER A 85 1.70 14.35 12.87
CA SER A 85 1.46 15.19 11.68
C SER A 85 1.42 14.37 10.39
N ILE A 86 0.75 14.87 9.36
CA ILE A 86 0.70 14.24 8.02
C ILE A 86 2.11 13.90 7.52
N GLU A 87 3.04 14.83 7.69
CA GLU A 87 4.43 14.66 7.30
C GLU A 87 5.11 13.51 8.05
N GLN A 88 5.01 13.49 9.39
CA GLN A 88 5.56 12.41 10.19
C GLN A 88 4.96 11.06 9.80
N ARG A 89 3.66 11.01 9.56
CA ARG A 89 2.95 9.78 9.21
C ARG A 89 3.32 9.28 7.81
N PHE A 90 3.58 10.19 6.87
CA PHE A 90 4.14 9.83 5.57
C PHE A 90 5.58 9.29 5.70
N ARG A 91 6.43 9.92 6.53
CA ARG A 91 7.76 9.38 6.85
C ARG A 91 7.69 8.01 7.49
N ASN A 92 6.73 7.77 8.37
CA ASN A 92 6.52 6.45 8.98
C ASN A 92 6.14 5.38 7.95
N PHE A 93 5.40 5.73 6.91
CA PHE A 93 5.14 4.84 5.79
C PHE A 93 6.43 4.46 5.05
N LEU A 94 7.25 5.44 4.68
CA LEU A 94 8.54 5.20 4.00
C LEU A 94 9.48 4.37 4.88
N LEU A 95 9.57 4.74 6.17
CA LEU A 95 10.39 4.03 7.16
C LEU A 95 9.96 2.58 7.32
N TYR A 96 8.65 2.31 7.37
CA TYR A 96 8.14 0.95 7.47
C TYR A 96 8.59 0.12 6.27
N VAL A 97 8.43 0.65 5.04
CA VAL A 97 8.86 -0.05 3.82
C VAL A 97 10.37 -0.33 3.85
N ALA A 98 11.17 0.67 4.24
CA ALA A 98 12.62 0.56 4.30
C ALA A 98 13.11 -0.44 5.37
N GLN A 99 12.63 -0.30 6.61
CA GLN A 99 13.06 -1.12 7.76
C GLN A 99 12.55 -2.56 7.69
N SER A 100 11.28 -2.77 7.36
CA SER A 100 10.71 -4.13 7.23
C SER A 100 11.26 -4.85 6.00
N GLN A 101 11.83 -4.11 5.05
CA GLN A 101 12.18 -4.57 3.72
C GLN A 101 11.01 -5.24 2.98
N LEU A 102 9.76 -5.00 3.40
CA LEU A 102 8.57 -5.72 2.93
C LEU A 102 8.65 -7.25 3.07
N LYS A 103 9.44 -7.75 4.04
CA LYS A 103 9.56 -9.18 4.36
C LYS A 103 8.58 -9.64 5.44
N GLU A 104 8.01 -8.70 6.20
CA GLU A 104 6.96 -8.99 7.17
C GLU A 104 5.64 -9.25 6.42
N GLU A 105 4.98 -10.37 6.71
CA GLU A 105 3.62 -10.62 6.23
C GLU A 105 2.64 -9.59 6.80
N ILE A 106 1.94 -8.87 5.93
CA ILE A 106 0.88 -7.94 6.32
C ILE A 106 -0.46 -8.67 6.26
N LYS A 107 -1.12 -8.76 7.42
CA LYS A 107 -2.48 -9.28 7.60
C LYS A 107 -3.34 -8.29 8.36
N PHE A 108 -4.64 -8.37 8.16
CA PHE A 108 -5.62 -7.48 8.77
C PHE A 108 -6.56 -8.24 9.72
N PRO A 109 -7.17 -7.56 10.72
CA PRO A 109 -8.17 -8.18 11.59
C PRO A 109 -9.37 -8.78 10.85
N GLU A 110 -9.67 -8.28 9.65
CA GLU A 110 -10.73 -8.77 8.77
C GLU A 110 -10.40 -10.13 8.13
N ASN A 111 -9.12 -10.53 8.11
CA ASN A 111 -8.71 -11.82 7.56
C ASN A 111 -9.17 -12.98 8.44
N VAL A 112 -9.88 -13.93 7.83
CA VAL A 112 -10.36 -15.16 8.47
C VAL A 112 -9.80 -16.40 7.77
N ALA A 113 -9.76 -17.53 8.48
CA ALA A 113 -9.35 -18.80 7.91
C ALA A 113 -10.24 -19.21 6.72
N PRO A 114 -9.73 -19.99 5.73
CA PRO A 114 -8.41 -20.64 5.72
C PRO A 114 -7.26 -19.68 5.41
N PHE A 115 -6.08 -20.00 5.95
CA PHE A 115 -4.81 -19.35 5.65
C PHE A 115 -3.90 -20.31 4.90
N THR A 116 -2.98 -19.77 4.12
CA THR A 116 -1.91 -20.52 3.44
C THR A 116 -0.58 -19.83 3.68
N THR A 117 0.51 -20.53 3.38
CA THR A 117 1.85 -19.95 3.33
C THR A 117 2.15 -19.50 1.91
N PHE A 118 2.73 -18.31 1.77
CA PHE A 118 3.21 -17.77 0.51
C PHE A 118 4.74 -17.80 0.50
N CYS A 119 5.32 -18.09 -0.66
CA CYS A 119 6.77 -18.03 -0.89
C CYS A 119 7.16 -16.77 -1.68
N ASP A 120 6.21 -15.85 -1.90
CA ASP A 120 6.44 -14.62 -2.64
C ASP A 120 7.38 -13.67 -1.86
N PRO A 121 8.17 -12.85 -2.56
CA PRO A 121 9.07 -11.87 -1.93
C PRO A 121 8.36 -10.87 -1.00
N VAL A 122 7.11 -10.52 -1.33
CA VAL A 122 6.27 -9.62 -0.55
C VAL A 122 4.91 -10.26 -0.34
N VAL A 123 4.49 -10.35 0.92
CA VAL A 123 3.21 -10.95 1.30
C VAL A 123 2.32 -9.92 1.97
N ILE A 124 1.28 -9.49 1.25
CA ILE A 124 0.22 -8.63 1.78
C ILE A 124 -1.09 -9.32 1.46
N LEU A 125 -1.78 -9.80 2.49
CA LEU A 125 -3.05 -10.50 2.30
C LEU A 125 -4.12 -9.53 1.82
N ASP A 126 -4.94 -10.00 0.89
CA ASP A 126 -6.20 -9.33 0.57
C ASP A 126 -7.07 -9.34 1.83
N PRO A 127 -7.56 -8.17 2.32
CA PRO A 127 -8.36 -8.11 3.54
C PRO A 127 -9.69 -8.89 3.44
N VAL A 128 -10.12 -9.26 2.23
CA VAL A 128 -11.34 -10.05 1.99
C VAL A 128 -11.06 -11.55 1.86
N TYR A 129 -9.92 -11.92 1.29
CA TYR A 129 -9.61 -13.31 0.94
C TYR A 129 -8.20 -13.69 1.37
N SER A 130 -8.09 -14.36 2.52
CA SER A 130 -6.82 -14.69 3.17
C SER A 130 -5.93 -15.68 2.41
N LEU A 131 -6.42 -16.28 1.32
CA LEU A 131 -5.65 -17.12 0.40
C LEU A 131 -5.13 -16.35 -0.82
N ASN A 132 -5.34 -15.03 -0.88
CA ASN A 132 -4.85 -14.17 -1.95
C ASN A 132 -3.78 -13.21 -1.43
N ASN A 133 -2.59 -13.28 -2.01
CA ASN A 133 -1.53 -12.31 -1.82
C ASN A 133 -1.64 -11.22 -2.90
N VAL A 134 -1.95 -9.99 -2.52
CA VAL A 134 -2.12 -8.87 -3.46
C VAL A 134 -0.82 -8.43 -4.14
N THR A 135 0.33 -8.89 -3.61
CA THR A 135 1.68 -8.57 -4.09
C THR A 135 2.40 -9.77 -4.70
N SER A 136 1.69 -10.86 -5.03
CA SER A 136 2.26 -12.08 -5.63
C SER A 136 3.05 -11.87 -6.92
N ARG A 137 2.82 -10.75 -7.62
CA ARG A 137 3.54 -10.39 -8.85
C ARG A 137 4.81 -9.57 -8.62
N ILE A 138 5.15 -9.20 -7.39
CA ILE A 138 6.37 -8.46 -7.08
C ILE A 138 7.52 -9.45 -6.97
N SER A 139 8.49 -9.36 -7.88
CA SER A 139 9.73 -10.14 -7.82
C SER A 139 10.67 -9.64 -6.70
N GLU A 140 11.68 -10.45 -6.37
CA GLU A 140 12.66 -10.11 -5.34
C GLU A 140 13.49 -8.87 -5.72
N ASP A 141 13.81 -8.69 -6.99
CA ASP A 141 14.55 -7.52 -7.47
C ASP A 141 13.68 -6.26 -7.44
N GLU A 142 12.41 -6.35 -7.84
CA GLU A 142 11.46 -5.24 -7.72
C GLU A 142 11.21 -4.87 -6.25
N ARG A 143 11.14 -5.86 -5.34
CA ARG A 143 11.08 -5.61 -3.90
C ARG A 143 12.27 -4.80 -3.42
N LYS A 144 13.50 -5.19 -3.81
CA LYS A 144 14.72 -4.45 -3.44
C LYS A 144 14.72 -3.03 -3.99
N GLN A 145 14.25 -2.82 -5.23
CA GLN A 145 14.11 -1.48 -5.81
C GLN A 145 13.13 -0.62 -5.01
N ILE A 146 11.97 -1.16 -4.62
CA ILE A 146 10.99 -0.47 -3.79
C ILE A 146 11.58 -0.08 -2.43
N VAL A 147 12.30 -1.01 -1.79
CA VAL A 147 12.94 -0.78 -0.49
C VAL A 147 14.03 0.29 -0.58
N ALA A 148 14.88 0.24 -1.60
CA ALA A 148 15.93 1.24 -1.82
C ALA A 148 15.34 2.63 -2.04
N ALA A 149 14.33 2.76 -2.91
CA ALA A 149 13.65 4.03 -3.16
C ALA A 149 12.90 4.57 -1.91
N ALA A 150 12.40 3.67 -1.05
CA ALA A 150 11.77 4.07 0.21
C ALA A 150 12.80 4.57 1.22
N GLN A 151 13.98 3.95 1.30
CA GLN A 151 15.09 4.39 2.15
C GLN A 151 15.56 5.79 1.72
N GLU A 152 15.82 5.97 0.43
CA GLU A 152 16.23 7.28 -0.13
C GLU A 152 15.19 8.36 0.17
N ALA A 153 13.91 8.10 -0.14
CA ALA A 153 12.86 9.07 0.15
C ALA A 153 12.67 9.34 1.65
N TRP A 154 12.91 8.34 2.51
CA TRP A 154 12.86 8.54 3.96
C TRP A 154 14.01 9.44 4.44
N GLU A 155 15.23 9.24 3.94
CA GLU A 155 16.38 10.10 4.25
C GLU A 155 16.14 11.54 3.78
N THR A 156 15.71 11.71 2.53
CA THR A 156 15.37 13.03 1.95
C THR A 156 14.24 13.70 2.73
N SER A 157 13.18 12.98 3.12
CA SER A 157 12.07 13.58 3.88
C SER A 157 12.45 13.91 5.32
N ASN A 158 13.33 13.12 5.94
CA ASN A 158 13.87 13.45 7.26
C ASN A 158 14.69 14.74 7.21
N PHE A 159 15.53 14.89 6.18
CA PHE A 159 16.31 16.10 5.96
C PHE A 159 15.40 17.31 5.71
N ALA A 160 14.43 17.18 4.79
CA ALA A 160 13.45 18.23 4.50
C ALA A 160 12.69 18.70 5.76
N SER A 161 12.30 17.76 6.61
CA SER A 161 11.63 18.02 7.89
C SER A 161 12.51 18.80 8.87
N ALA A 162 13.76 18.36 9.01
CA ALA A 162 14.71 18.96 9.95
C ALA A 162 15.10 20.39 9.56
N GLU A 163 15.25 20.64 8.26
CA GLU A 163 15.62 21.95 7.70
C GLU A 163 14.40 22.84 7.38
N ASN A 164 13.18 22.32 7.55
CA ASN A 164 11.93 22.99 7.17
C ASN A 164 11.95 23.48 5.70
N ASP A 165 12.49 22.65 4.80
CA ASP A 165 12.74 23.00 3.40
C ASP A 165 11.73 22.32 2.45
N ASN A 166 10.83 23.13 1.90
CA ASN A 166 9.81 22.70 0.94
C ASN A 166 10.36 22.36 -0.45
N GLU A 167 11.56 22.83 -0.81
CA GLU A 167 12.18 22.49 -2.09
C GLU A 167 12.66 21.04 -2.09
N VAL A 168 13.18 20.55 -0.96
CA VAL A 168 13.63 19.16 -0.82
C VAL A 168 12.46 18.17 -1.00
N TRP A 169 11.24 18.54 -0.60
CA TRP A 169 10.04 17.73 -0.86
C TRP A 169 9.74 17.51 -2.36
N LYS A 170 10.23 18.40 -3.24
CA LYS A 170 10.09 18.23 -4.70
C LYS A 170 10.98 17.11 -5.24
N GLU A 171 12.01 16.67 -4.54
CA GLU A 171 12.78 15.48 -4.94
C GLU A 171 11.92 14.21 -4.82
N ILE A 172 11.10 14.15 -3.77
CA ILE A 172 10.22 13.00 -3.48
C ILE A 172 8.95 13.03 -4.33
N PHE A 173 8.38 14.21 -4.54
CA PHE A 173 7.06 14.37 -5.17
C PHE A 173 7.11 14.96 -6.59
N GLY A 174 8.27 15.37 -7.05
CA GLY A 174 8.47 16.05 -8.32
C GLY A 174 8.25 17.57 -8.25
N PRO A 175 8.66 18.29 -9.30
CA PRO A 175 8.77 19.76 -9.31
C PRO A 175 7.44 20.51 -9.19
N ARG A 176 6.31 19.81 -9.41
CA ARG A 176 4.95 20.37 -9.26
C ARG A 176 4.39 20.20 -7.84
N PHE A 177 5.20 19.77 -6.88
CA PHE A 177 4.78 19.74 -5.48
C PHE A 177 4.75 21.16 -4.91
N LYS A 178 3.66 21.45 -4.20
CA LYS A 178 3.42 22.69 -3.48
C LYS A 178 2.68 22.36 -2.18
N THR A 179 2.95 23.13 -1.14
CA THR A 179 2.29 23.03 0.18
C THR A 179 1.13 24.02 0.33
N GLU A 180 0.99 24.96 -0.61
CA GLU A 180 -0.08 25.97 -0.71
C GLU A 180 -0.49 26.10 -2.19
N ASP A 181 -1.72 26.53 -2.47
CA ASP A 181 -2.25 26.68 -3.85
C ASP A 181 -1.58 27.83 -4.64
#